data_AF-A0A447TTR8-F1
#
_entry.id   AF-A0A447TTR8-F1
#
_cell.length_a   1.000
_cell.length_b   1.000
_cell.length_c   1.000
_cell.angle_alpha   90.00
_cell.angle_beta   90.00
_cell.angle_gamma   90.00
#
_symmetry.space_group_name_H-M   'P 1'
#
loop_
_entity.id
_entity.type
_entity.pdbx_description
1 polymer ?
#
loop_
_entity_poly.entity_id
_entity_poly.type
_entity_poly.pdbx_seq_one_letter_code
_entity_poly.pdbx_strand_id
1 'polypeptide(L)'
;MQHWLRSTVIAIGSLLVLFMLLFWIPLDMPIKFTLSWMKGAQTIEATTVKQLEKAGVRVGDTLHLSGKGMCNIHSGATWSGQSNSPFMPFDCSQIIWNDAPALPLPESDLVNKAMALSQAVNRQLHPKPEDDSRVSASLRSAIQKSGMVLLDDFGDIVLKTADLCAAEDECVRLKKCAG
;
A
#
# COMPACT_ATOMS: atom_id res chain seq x y z
N MET A 1 27.44 26.87 59.87
CA MET A 1 27.09 28.14 59.18
C MET A 1 28.10 28.53 58.09
N GLN A 2 29.41 28.60 58.36
CA GLN A 2 30.40 29.14 57.40
C GLN A 2 30.68 28.27 56.15
N HIS A 3 30.53 26.94 56.26
CA HIS A 3 30.71 25.99 55.14
C HIS A 3 29.57 26.08 54.11
N TRP A 4 28.33 26.32 54.56
CA TRP A 4 27.18 26.47 53.68
C TRP A 4 27.33 27.73 52.82
N LEU A 5 27.72 28.86 53.42
CA LEU A 5 28.00 30.11 52.70
C LEU A 5 29.10 29.95 51.65
N ARG A 6 30.20 29.26 51.97
CA ARG A 6 31.28 28.99 51.01
C ARG A 6 30.78 28.13 49.84
N SER A 7 30.02 27.08 50.11
CA SER A 7 29.44 26.23 49.07
C SER A 7 28.42 26.98 48.21
N THR A 8 27.59 27.85 48.80
CA THR A 8 26.63 28.67 48.05
C THR A 8 27.34 29.68 47.15
N VAL A 9 28.42 30.31 47.61
CA VAL A 9 29.21 31.24 46.79
C VAL A 9 29.89 30.52 45.62
N ILE A 10 30.44 29.31 45.85
CA ILE A 10 31.03 28.50 44.78
C ILE A 10 29.97 28.06 43.76
N ALA A 11 28.79 27.64 44.23
CA ALA A 11 27.68 27.24 43.36
C ALA A 11 27.14 28.41 42.52
N ILE A 12 27.02 29.60 43.10
CA ILE A 12 26.61 30.80 42.37
C ILE A 12 27.70 31.21 41.36
N GLY A 13 28.97 31.14 41.76
CA GLY A 13 30.10 31.43 40.88
C GLY A 13 30.16 30.50 39.67
N SER A 14 29.98 29.19 39.87
CA SER A 14 29.97 28.23 38.75
C SER A 14 28.76 28.43 37.84
N LEU A 15 27.59 28.76 38.38
CA LEU A 15 26.38 29.02 37.60
C LEU A 15 26.50 30.30 36.75
N LEU A 16 27.12 31.36 37.30
CA LEU A 16 27.42 32.59 36.56
C LEU A 16 28.40 32.34 35.41
N VAL A 17 29.47 31.58 35.66
CA VAL A 17 30.43 31.22 34.60
C VAL A 17 29.74 30.38 33.52
N LEU A 18 28.89 29.42 33.89
CA LEU A 18 28.13 28.62 32.93
C LEU A 18 27.17 29.47 32.10
N PHE A 19 26.45 30.42 32.72
CA PHE A 19 25.57 31.35 32.01
C PHE A 19 26.35 32.23 31.04
N MET A 20 27.48 32.78 31.50
CA MET A 20 28.38 33.56 30.66
C MET A 20 28.85 32.73 29.45
N LEU A 21 29.19 31.46 29.66
CA LEU A 21 29.71 30.57 28.62
C LEU A 21 28.63 30.21 27.59
N LEU A 22 27.37 30.08 28.01
CA LEU A 22 26.22 29.79 27.14
C LEU A 22 25.81 30.97 26.25
N PHE A 23 25.85 32.19 26.78
CA PHE A 23 25.40 33.39 26.07
C PHE A 23 26.50 34.07 25.24
N TRP A 24 27.77 33.96 25.64
CA TRP A 24 28.87 34.71 25.00
C TRP A 24 29.71 33.88 24.01
N ILE A 25 29.83 32.57 24.20
CA ILE A 25 30.40 31.67 23.18
C ILE A 25 29.24 31.17 22.30
N PRO A 26 29.41 30.95 20.98
CA PRO A 26 28.37 30.41 20.11
C PRO A 26 28.07 28.92 20.39
N LEU A 27 27.95 28.53 21.66
CA LEU A 27 27.48 27.22 22.10
C LEU A 27 25.96 27.03 21.86
N ASP A 28 25.23 28.10 21.54
CA ASP A 28 23.82 28.01 21.16
C ASP A 28 23.60 27.13 19.90
N MET A 29 24.61 27.02 19.03
CA MET A 29 24.60 26.08 17.89
C MET A 29 24.69 24.61 18.37
N PRO A 30 25.76 24.14 19.05
CA PRO A 30 25.89 22.74 19.47
C PRO A 30 24.82 22.28 20.47
N ILE A 31 24.28 23.17 21.31
CA ILE A 31 23.22 22.81 22.27
C ILE A 31 21.90 22.52 21.56
N LYS A 32 21.58 23.24 20.49
CA LYS A 32 20.41 22.92 19.64
C LYS A 32 20.59 21.56 18.95
N PHE A 33 21.81 21.23 18.52
CA PHE A 33 22.12 19.91 17.95
C PHE A 33 21.99 18.78 18.97
N THR A 34 22.53 18.95 20.19
CA THR A 34 22.41 17.93 21.25
C THR A 34 20.98 17.82 21.80
N LEU A 35 20.23 18.91 21.91
CA LEU A 35 18.80 18.88 22.27
C LEU A 35 17.93 18.25 21.19
N SER A 36 18.24 18.46 19.90
CA SER A 36 17.52 17.81 18.80
C SER A 36 17.84 16.31 18.74
N TRP A 37 19.07 15.92 19.07
CA TRP A 37 19.46 14.52 19.19
C TRP A 37 18.86 13.84 20.44
N MET A 38 18.84 14.52 21.59
CA MET A 38 18.23 14.01 22.83
C MET A 38 16.70 13.93 22.77
N LYS A 39 16.04 14.78 21.97
CA LYS A 39 14.60 14.63 21.71
C LYS A 39 14.25 13.36 20.94
N GLY A 40 15.26 12.67 20.40
CA GLY A 40 15.12 11.40 19.70
C GLY A 40 14.43 11.62 18.36
N ALA A 41 14.92 10.94 17.32
CA ALA A 41 14.17 10.84 16.07
C ALA A 41 12.75 10.34 16.42
N GLN A 42 11.74 11.19 16.21
CA GLN A 42 10.36 10.77 16.46
C GLN A 42 9.99 9.76 15.39
N THR A 43 9.57 8.57 15.80
CA THR A 43 8.97 7.59 14.91
C THR A 43 7.56 8.05 14.60
N ILE A 44 7.36 8.65 13.43
CA ILE A 44 6.04 9.10 13.00
C ILE A 44 5.34 7.92 12.32
N GLU A 45 4.33 7.39 13.01
CA GLU A 45 3.40 6.42 12.43
C GLU A 45 2.23 7.16 11.77
N ALA A 46 2.08 7.03 10.46
CA ALA A 46 0.96 7.63 9.74
C ALA A 46 0.29 6.59 8.84
N THR A 47 -1.03 6.48 9.00
CA THR A 47 -1.87 5.58 8.18
C THR A 47 -2.63 6.30 7.07
N THR A 48 -2.59 7.63 7.08
CA THR A 48 -3.26 8.51 6.12
C THR A 48 -2.35 9.66 5.73
N VAL A 49 -2.53 10.19 4.51
CA VAL A 49 -1.73 11.31 4.00
C VAL A 49 -1.92 12.55 4.88
N LYS A 50 -3.14 12.80 5.37
CA LYS A 50 -3.45 13.92 6.29
C LYS A 50 -2.77 13.81 7.64
N GLN A 51 -2.58 12.60 8.17
CA GLN A 51 -1.83 12.39 9.42
C GLN A 51 -0.35 12.71 9.21
N LEU A 52 0.21 12.28 8.08
CA LEU A 52 1.59 12.57 7.73
C LEU A 52 1.83 14.09 7.53
N GLU A 53 0.91 14.77 6.85
CA GLU A 53 0.98 16.23 6.64
C GLU A 53 0.95 16.99 7.97
N LYS A 54 0.03 16.61 8.87
CA LYS A 54 -0.09 17.23 10.21
C LYS A 54 1.09 16.94 11.14
N ALA A 55 1.79 15.81 10.94
CA ALA A 55 2.95 15.45 11.77
C ALA A 55 4.14 16.39 11.54
N GLY A 56 4.20 17.11 10.41
CA GLY A 56 5.23 18.12 10.18
C GLY A 56 6.63 17.53 10.09
N VAL A 57 6.78 16.51 9.24
CA VAL A 57 8.01 15.72 9.02
C VAL A 57 9.24 16.60 8.82
N ARG A 58 10.32 16.27 9.53
CA ARG A 58 11.62 16.95 9.44
C ARG A 58 12.71 15.99 8.99
N VAL A 59 13.80 16.56 8.49
CA VAL A 59 14.99 15.78 8.11
C VAL A 59 15.56 15.12 9.37
N GLY A 60 15.63 13.78 9.36
CA GLY A 60 16.10 12.96 10.48
C GLY A 60 15.01 12.18 11.21
N ASP A 61 13.73 12.39 10.89
CA ASP A 61 12.63 11.60 11.43
C ASP A 61 12.60 10.19 10.83
N THR A 62 12.18 9.20 11.62
CA THR A 62 11.91 7.86 11.12
C THR A 62 10.43 7.74 10.82
N LEU A 63 10.08 7.40 9.57
CA LEU A 63 8.69 7.27 9.15
C LEU A 63 8.28 5.80 9.10
N HIS A 64 7.16 5.47 9.72
CA HIS A 64 6.49 4.19 9.54
C HIS A 64 5.12 4.45 8.91
N LEU A 65 5.05 4.27 7.58
CA LEU A 65 3.87 4.61 6.79
C LEU A 65 3.19 3.33 6.32
N SER A 66 1.88 3.26 6.52
CA SER A 66 1.05 2.16 6.01
C SER A 66 -0.20 2.75 5.38
N GLY A 67 -0.46 2.48 4.11
CA GLY A 67 -1.57 3.12 3.42
C GLY A 67 -1.96 2.38 2.15
N LYS A 68 -3.13 2.75 1.62
CA LYS A 68 -3.60 2.30 0.31
C LYS A 68 -3.41 3.44 -0.68
N GLY A 69 -2.71 3.18 -1.78
CA GLY A 69 -2.52 4.15 -2.87
C GLY A 69 -3.16 3.68 -4.18
N MET A 70 -3.24 4.60 -5.13
CA MET A 70 -3.66 4.33 -6.50
C MET A 70 -2.47 3.86 -7.32
N CYS A 71 -2.64 2.79 -8.09
CA CYS A 71 -1.64 2.31 -9.04
C CYS A 71 -1.56 3.26 -10.24
N ASN A 72 -0.36 3.73 -10.55
CA ASN A 72 -0.07 4.54 -11.72
C ASN A 72 0.63 3.70 -12.78
N ILE A 73 -0.02 3.54 -13.93
CA ILE A 73 0.52 2.82 -15.08
C ILE A 73 1.24 3.86 -15.93
N HIS A 74 2.58 3.76 -16.02
CA HIS A 74 3.40 4.69 -16.79
C HIS A 74 3.22 4.43 -18.29
N SER A 75 2.12 4.92 -18.87
CA SER A 75 1.97 4.98 -20.33
C SER A 75 2.74 6.21 -20.84
N GLY A 76 4.01 6.02 -21.21
CA GLY A 76 4.80 7.10 -21.79
C GLY A 76 4.14 7.62 -23.06
N ALA A 77 3.53 8.82 -22.99
CA ALA A 77 3.04 9.75 -24.03
C ALA A 77 2.20 9.22 -25.22
N THR A 78 2.19 7.93 -25.51
CA THR A 78 1.51 7.30 -26.64
C THR A 78 1.01 5.95 -26.17
N TRP A 79 -0.27 5.87 -25.82
CA TRP A 79 -0.94 4.61 -25.60
C TRP A 79 -1.10 3.91 -26.96
N SER A 80 -0.06 3.19 -27.41
CA SER A 80 -0.20 2.26 -28.52
C SER A 80 -0.72 0.95 -27.96
N GLY A 81 -1.95 0.59 -28.34
CA GLY A 81 -2.56 -0.72 -28.02
C GLY A 81 -1.72 -1.93 -28.52
N GLN A 82 -0.66 -1.66 -29.29
CA GLN A 82 0.46 -2.56 -29.55
C GLN A 82 1.65 -2.14 -28.68
N SER A 83 1.83 -2.81 -27.55
CA SER A 83 3.08 -2.68 -26.78
C SER A 83 3.39 -4.00 -26.10
N ASN A 84 4.68 -4.26 -25.98
CA ASN A 84 5.37 -5.54 -26.15
C ASN A 84 5.25 -6.51 -24.94
N SER A 85 4.22 -6.38 -24.11
CA SER A 85 4.04 -7.21 -22.91
C SER A 85 2.56 -7.39 -22.56
N PRO A 86 2.07 -8.65 -22.41
CA PRO A 86 0.67 -8.94 -22.10
C PRO A 86 0.23 -8.51 -20.68
N PHE A 87 1.14 -8.00 -19.84
CA PHE A 87 0.86 -7.64 -18.44
C PHE A 87 0.90 -6.14 -18.13
N MET A 88 1.06 -5.27 -19.14
CA MET A 88 1.08 -3.81 -18.93
C MET A 88 -0.11 -3.20 -18.18
N PRO A 89 -1.37 -3.65 -18.32
CA PRO A 89 -2.47 -3.13 -17.49
C PRO A 89 -2.36 -3.50 -16.00
N PHE A 90 -1.40 -4.37 -15.62
CA PHE A 90 -1.11 -4.76 -14.25
C PHE A 90 0.26 -4.26 -13.75
N ASP A 91 1.00 -3.48 -14.56
CA ASP A 91 2.32 -2.96 -14.20
C ASP A 91 2.20 -1.70 -13.33
N CYS A 92 1.92 -1.94 -12.05
CA CYS A 92 1.89 -0.91 -11.01
C CYS A 92 3.29 -0.50 -10.55
N SER A 93 4.13 -0.06 -11.50
CA SER A 93 5.50 0.40 -11.21
C SER A 93 5.56 1.62 -10.29
N GLN A 94 4.47 2.37 -10.16
CA GLN A 94 4.36 3.51 -9.25
C GLN A 94 3.04 3.45 -8.46
N ILE A 95 3.12 3.67 -7.15
CA ILE A 95 1.95 3.81 -6.28
C ILE A 95 1.86 5.26 -5.83
N ILE A 96 0.75 5.92 -6.19
CA ILE A 96 0.44 7.27 -5.75
C ILE A 96 -0.43 7.16 -4.49
N TRP A 97 0.14 7.48 -3.34
CA TRP A 97 -0.61 7.56 -2.09
C TRP A 97 -1.26 8.94 -1.96
N ASN A 98 -2.57 9.04 -2.20
CA ASN A 98 -3.34 10.27 -2.09
C ASN A 98 -4.72 10.04 -1.46
N ASP A 99 -5.42 11.13 -1.15
CA ASP A 99 -6.81 11.11 -0.67
C ASP A 99 -7.82 11.35 -1.81
N ALA A 100 -7.44 11.14 -3.07
CA ALA A 100 -8.35 11.34 -4.19
C ALA A 100 -9.38 10.20 -4.22
N PRO A 101 -10.66 10.51 -4.53
CA PRO A 101 -11.65 9.46 -4.73
C PRO A 101 -11.22 8.55 -5.88
N ALA A 102 -11.43 7.24 -5.72
CA ALA A 102 -11.20 6.28 -6.79
C ALA A 102 -12.05 6.69 -8.01
N LEU A 103 -11.44 6.62 -9.19
CA LEU A 103 -12.16 6.91 -10.43
C LEU A 103 -13.34 5.93 -10.55
N PRO A 104 -14.54 6.41 -10.91
CA PRO A 104 -15.64 5.52 -11.20
C PRO A 104 -15.22 4.59 -12.33
N LEU A 105 -15.66 3.34 -12.26
CA LEU A 105 -15.47 2.40 -13.34
C LEU A 105 -16.11 2.98 -14.61
N PRO A 106 -15.41 2.99 -15.76
CA PRO A 106 -16.02 3.44 -16.99
C PRO A 106 -17.24 2.56 -17.28
N GLU A 107 -18.41 3.16 -17.46
CA GLU A 107 -19.63 2.44 -17.81
C GLU A 107 -19.49 1.89 -19.24
N SER A 108 -19.21 0.59 -19.32
CA SER A 108 -19.08 -0.14 -20.57
C SER A 108 -19.58 -1.57 -20.35
N ASP A 109 -20.42 -2.04 -21.25
CA ASP A 109 -20.95 -3.40 -21.19
C ASP A 109 -19.83 -4.45 -21.24
N LEU A 110 -18.75 -4.18 -21.99
CA LEU A 110 -17.57 -5.04 -22.01
C LEU A 110 -16.84 -5.05 -20.66
N VAL A 111 -16.73 -3.90 -20.01
CA VAL A 111 -16.09 -3.79 -18.68
C VAL A 111 -16.93 -4.52 -17.63
N ASN A 112 -18.26 -4.39 -17.69
CA ASN A 112 -19.18 -5.10 -16.80
C ASN A 112 -19.06 -6.62 -16.96
N LYS A 113 -19.05 -7.10 -18.21
CA LYS A 113 -18.84 -8.53 -18.52
C LYS A 113 -17.47 -9.02 -18.06
N ALA A 114 -16.41 -8.23 -18.27
CA ALA A 114 -15.04 -8.58 -17.87
C ALA A 114 -14.89 -8.64 -16.35
N MET A 115 -15.56 -7.71 -15.65
CA MET A 115 -15.62 -7.71 -14.20
C MET A 115 -16.37 -8.92 -13.66
N ALA A 116 -17.51 -9.28 -14.26
CA ALA A 116 -18.27 -10.46 -13.88
C ALA A 116 -17.44 -11.74 -14.07
N LEU A 117 -16.70 -11.85 -15.18
CA LEU A 117 -15.77 -12.97 -15.40
C LEU A 117 -14.66 -13.00 -14.34
N SER A 118 -14.01 -11.85 -14.08
CA SER A 118 -12.93 -11.75 -13.09
C SER A 118 -13.40 -12.15 -11.70
N GLN A 119 -14.59 -11.71 -11.29
CA GLN A 119 -15.19 -12.08 -10.02
C GLN A 119 -15.50 -13.58 -9.94
N ALA A 120 -16.05 -14.17 -11.01
CA ALA A 120 -16.33 -15.60 -11.07
C ALA A 120 -15.05 -16.44 -10.97
N VAL A 121 -14.01 -16.07 -11.71
CA VAL A 121 -12.69 -16.73 -11.66
C VAL A 121 -12.07 -16.61 -10.27
N ASN A 122 -12.05 -15.41 -9.67
CA ASN A 122 -11.48 -15.21 -8.33
C ASN A 122 -12.25 -15.98 -7.24
N ARG A 123 -13.58 -16.02 -7.33
CA ARG A 123 -14.45 -16.80 -6.41
C ARG A 123 -14.17 -18.30 -6.51
N GLN A 124 -13.92 -18.82 -7.72
CA GLN A 124 -13.61 -20.25 -7.90
C GLN A 124 -12.18 -20.61 -7.52
N LEU A 125 -11.22 -19.70 -7.67
CA LEU A 125 -9.83 -19.89 -7.22
C LEU A 125 -9.71 -19.81 -5.69
N HIS A 126 -10.50 -18.93 -5.05
CA HIS A 126 -10.51 -18.70 -3.61
C HIS A 126 -11.92 -18.88 -3.03
N PRO A 127 -12.46 -20.11 -3.04
CA PRO A 127 -13.82 -20.37 -2.58
C PRO A 127 -13.93 -20.10 -1.08
N LYS A 128 -14.97 -19.35 -0.70
CA LYS A 128 -15.29 -19.13 0.70
C LYS A 128 -16.11 -20.30 1.25
N PRO A 129 -16.07 -20.58 2.57
CA PRO A 129 -16.81 -21.69 3.16
C PRO A 129 -18.33 -21.59 3.02
N GLU A 130 -18.84 -20.38 2.74
CA GLU A 130 -20.25 -20.06 2.49
C GLU A 130 -20.69 -20.25 1.03
N ASP A 131 -19.77 -20.55 0.12
CA ASP A 131 -20.12 -20.79 -1.27
C ASP A 131 -20.61 -22.24 -1.44
N ASP A 132 -21.88 -22.39 -1.84
CA ASP A 132 -22.56 -23.65 -2.15
C ASP A 132 -21.83 -24.39 -3.28
N SER A 133 -20.77 -25.07 -2.90
CA SER A 133 -19.90 -25.70 -3.87
C SER A 133 -20.36 -27.15 -4.04
N ARG A 134 -20.54 -27.59 -5.30
CA ARG A 134 -21.25 -28.83 -5.68
C ARG A 134 -20.53 -30.13 -5.29
N VAL A 135 -19.31 -29.99 -4.78
CA VAL A 135 -18.42 -31.05 -4.32
C VAL A 135 -18.48 -31.20 -2.78
N SER A 136 -18.18 -32.38 -2.25
CA SER A 136 -18.07 -32.57 -0.79
C SER A 136 -16.81 -31.88 -0.24
N ALA A 137 -16.89 -31.36 0.99
CA ALA A 137 -15.76 -30.71 1.66
C ALA A 137 -14.52 -31.63 1.82
N SER A 138 -14.75 -32.95 1.92
CA SER A 138 -13.70 -33.96 1.98
C SER A 138 -12.91 -34.09 0.67
N LEU A 139 -13.56 -33.98 -0.49
CA LEU A 139 -12.87 -34.05 -1.79
C LEU A 139 -12.07 -32.77 -2.08
N ARG A 140 -12.61 -31.59 -1.72
CA ARG A 140 -11.86 -30.32 -1.84
C ARG A 140 -10.58 -30.32 -1.01
N SER A 141 -10.65 -30.76 0.25
CA SER A 141 -9.48 -30.78 1.13
C SER A 141 -8.40 -31.76 0.64
N ALA A 142 -8.79 -32.91 0.06
CA ALA A 142 -7.84 -33.84 -0.56
C ALA A 142 -7.16 -33.26 -1.81
N ILE A 143 -7.88 -32.50 -2.62
CA ILE A 143 -7.36 -31.87 -3.85
C ILE A 143 -6.47 -30.66 -3.52
N GLN A 144 -6.85 -29.82 -2.56
CA GLN A 144 -5.99 -28.73 -2.07
C GLN A 144 -4.71 -29.27 -1.44
N LYS A 145 -4.78 -30.38 -0.68
CA LYS A 145 -3.60 -31.02 -0.09
C LYS A 145 -2.62 -31.58 -1.13
N SER A 146 -3.10 -31.85 -2.35
CA SER A 146 -2.26 -32.24 -3.48
C SER A 146 -1.76 -31.05 -4.32
N GLY A 147 -2.00 -29.80 -3.87
CA GLY A 147 -1.53 -28.59 -4.54
C GLY A 147 -2.31 -28.24 -5.81
N MET A 148 -3.46 -28.89 -6.04
CA MET A 148 -4.34 -28.62 -7.18
C MET A 148 -5.50 -27.72 -6.74
N VAL A 149 -5.91 -26.80 -7.61
CA VAL A 149 -7.10 -25.95 -7.40
C VAL A 149 -8.25 -26.54 -8.21
N LEU A 150 -9.32 -26.92 -7.52
CA LEU A 150 -10.53 -27.41 -8.15
C LEU A 150 -11.44 -26.24 -8.52
N LEU A 151 -11.67 -26.03 -9.81
CA LEU A 151 -12.71 -25.12 -10.29
C LEU A 151 -14.04 -25.88 -10.34
N ASP A 152 -14.96 -25.49 -9.46
CA ASP A 152 -16.26 -26.18 -9.29
C ASP A 152 -17.25 -25.88 -10.41
N ASP A 153 -17.14 -24.71 -11.06
CA ASP A 153 -18.04 -24.28 -12.14
C ASP A 153 -17.25 -23.69 -13.31
N PHE A 154 -16.40 -24.52 -13.89
CA PHE A 154 -15.65 -24.14 -15.09
C PHE A 154 -16.58 -23.75 -16.26
N GLY A 155 -17.80 -24.30 -16.31
CA GLY A 155 -18.81 -23.96 -17.31
C GLY A 155 -19.24 -22.48 -17.25
N ASP A 156 -19.51 -21.95 -16.05
CA ASP A 156 -19.81 -20.52 -15.88
C ASP A 156 -18.66 -19.62 -16.35
N ILE A 157 -17.40 -20.00 -16.09
CA ILE A 157 -16.22 -19.28 -16.59
C ILE A 157 -16.20 -19.28 -18.12
N VAL A 158 -16.45 -20.43 -18.76
CA VAL A 158 -16.49 -20.54 -20.22
C VAL A 158 -17.61 -19.66 -20.82
N LEU A 159 -18.81 -19.68 -20.23
CA LEU A 159 -19.94 -18.85 -20.68
C LEU A 159 -19.65 -17.35 -20.53
N LYS A 160 -19.15 -16.91 -19.36
CA LYS A 160 -18.77 -15.51 -19.14
C LYS A 160 -17.59 -15.06 -20.01
N THR A 161 -16.71 -15.98 -20.39
CA THR A 161 -15.63 -15.69 -21.35
C THR A 161 -16.19 -15.56 -22.77
N ALA A 162 -17.19 -16.35 -23.14
CA ALA A 162 -17.87 -16.21 -24.43
C ALA A 162 -18.62 -14.87 -24.55
N ASP A 163 -19.16 -14.35 -23.45
CA ASP A 163 -19.83 -13.03 -23.43
C ASP A 163 -18.90 -11.87 -23.76
N LEU A 164 -17.58 -12.04 -23.61
CA LEU A 164 -16.55 -11.03 -23.91
C LEU A 164 -16.20 -10.94 -25.40
N CYS A 165 -16.64 -11.89 -26.22
CA CYS A 165 -16.33 -11.94 -27.64
C CYS A 165 -17.15 -10.87 -28.38
N ALA A 166 -16.49 -10.02 -29.18
CA ALA A 166 -17.19 -8.96 -29.92
C ALA A 166 -17.94 -9.52 -31.14
N ALA A 167 -17.44 -10.62 -31.71
CA ALA A 167 -18.08 -11.36 -32.79
C ALA A 167 -17.98 -12.90 -32.58
N GLU A 168 -18.91 -13.66 -33.17
CA GLU A 168 -18.99 -15.13 -33.00
C GLU A 168 -17.76 -15.87 -33.54
N ASP A 169 -17.04 -15.27 -34.48
CA ASP A 169 -15.85 -15.82 -35.13
C ASP A 169 -14.54 -15.50 -34.39
N GLU A 170 -14.53 -14.58 -33.44
CA GLU A 170 -13.32 -14.28 -32.64
C GLU A 170 -13.03 -15.37 -31.59
N CYS A 171 -14.04 -16.12 -31.17
CA CYS A 171 -13.97 -17.07 -30.05
C CYS A 171 -14.17 -18.53 -30.46
N VAL A 172 -13.64 -18.91 -31.63
CA VAL A 172 -13.75 -20.29 -32.18
C VAL A 172 -13.26 -21.37 -31.21
N ARG A 173 -12.26 -21.06 -30.37
CA ARG A 173 -11.72 -22.03 -29.40
C ARG A 173 -12.65 -22.26 -28.20
N LEU A 174 -13.37 -21.23 -27.75
CA LEU A 174 -14.34 -21.34 -26.64
C LEU A 174 -15.59 -22.11 -27.06
N LYS A 175 -15.99 -22.00 -28.34
CA LYS A 175 -17.11 -22.75 -28.91
C LYS A 175 -16.97 -24.27 -28.74
N LYS A 176 -15.74 -24.79 -28.70
CA LYS A 176 -15.45 -26.22 -28.48
C LYS A 176 -15.46 -26.65 -27.01
N CYS A 177 -15.46 -25.69 -26.08
CA CYS A 177 -15.46 -25.95 -24.64
C CYS A 177 -16.85 -25.77 -24.00
N ALA A 178 -17.78 -25.09 -24.69
CA ALA A 178 -19.14 -24.80 -24.21
C ALA A 178 -20.20 -25.81 -24.70
N GLY A 179 -19.81 -26.83 -25.48
CA GLY A 179 -20.69 -27.90 -25.96
C GLY A 179 -20.31 -29.24 -25.35
#